data_AF-A0A9D5QFJ9-F1
#
_entry.id   AF-A0A9D5QFJ9-F1
#
_cell.length_a   1.000
_cell.length_b   1.000
_cell.length_c   1.000
_cell.angle_alpha   90.00
_cell.angle_beta   90.00
_cell.angle_gamma   90.00
#
_symmetry.space_group_name_H-M   'P 1'
#
loop_
_entity.id
_entity.type
_entity.pdbx_description
1 polymer ?
#
loop_
_entity_poly.entity_id
_entity_poly.type
_entity_poly.pdbx_seq_one_letter_code
_entity_poly.pdbx_strand_id
1 'polypeptide(L)'
;MVKPTSDKRLTIVFCLPGTSFSGSFLECWTNLMAWCLGNGIRPVLSRKQSCNIYYVRNMCLGGDVMRGPGQKPFGGKLEYDYVMWIDADVLFTPEQFERLLKHDRDIVSGVYL
;
A
#
# COMPACT_ATOMS: atom_id res chain seq x y z
N MET A 1 -2.75 -6.79 -34.18
CA MET A 1 -2.85 -5.98 -32.94
C MET A 1 -1.52 -6.10 -32.22
N VAL A 2 -0.85 -4.99 -31.97
CA VAL A 2 0.53 -4.90 -31.45
C VAL A 2 0.55 -5.46 -30.02
N LYS A 3 1.45 -6.40 -29.73
CA LYS A 3 1.68 -6.93 -28.38
C LYS A 3 2.18 -5.79 -27.48
N PRO A 4 1.68 -5.63 -26.25
CA PRO A 4 2.14 -4.58 -25.36
C PRO A 4 3.62 -4.82 -25.03
N THR A 5 4.50 -3.98 -25.57
CA THR A 5 5.88 -3.85 -25.14
C THR A 5 5.92 -2.95 -23.91
N SER A 6 5.83 -3.59 -22.73
CA SER A 6 6.29 -3.06 -21.44
C SER A 6 6.22 -4.18 -20.41
N ASP A 7 7.33 -4.83 -20.11
CA ASP A 7 7.50 -5.83 -19.04
C ASP A 7 7.46 -5.19 -17.62
N LYS A 8 7.02 -3.93 -17.52
CA LYS A 8 6.95 -3.21 -16.24
C LYS A 8 5.65 -3.57 -15.52
N ARG A 9 5.78 -4.38 -14.47
CA ARG A 9 4.72 -4.68 -13.51
C ARG A 9 4.44 -3.46 -12.63
N LEU A 10 3.17 -3.12 -12.46
CA LEU A 10 2.74 -2.05 -11.54
C LEU A 10 3.17 -2.41 -10.12
N THR A 11 3.89 -1.52 -9.45
CA THR A 11 4.35 -1.73 -8.06
C THR A 11 3.58 -0.86 -7.10
N ILE A 12 2.95 -1.49 -6.10
CA ILE A 12 2.14 -0.80 -5.10
C ILE A 12 2.69 -1.11 -3.71
N VAL A 13 2.99 -0.06 -2.95
CA VAL A 13 3.43 -0.19 -1.56
C VAL A 13 2.22 -0.07 -0.63
N PHE A 14 1.94 -1.15 0.10
CA PHE A 14 0.89 -1.20 1.11
C PHE A 14 1.46 -0.82 2.47
N CYS A 15 1.07 0.35 2.96
CA CYS A 15 1.43 0.86 4.28
C CYS A 15 0.38 0.44 5.31
N LEU A 16 0.78 -0.47 6.21
CA LEU A 16 -0.07 -0.99 7.29
C LEU A 16 0.46 -0.49 8.65
N PRO A 17 -0.10 0.60 9.21
CA PRO A 17 0.24 1.01 10.57
C PRO A 17 -0.46 0.11 11.59
N GLY A 18 0.30 -0.57 12.44
CA GLY A 18 -0.26 -1.41 13.50
C GLY A 18 0.55 -2.67 13.81
N THR A 19 0.03 -3.45 14.75
CA THR A 19 0.70 -4.63 15.32
C THR A 19 -0.15 -5.88 15.24
N SER A 20 -1.45 -5.69 15.32
CA SER A 20 -2.45 -6.73 15.50
C SER A 20 -3.52 -6.50 14.46
N PHE A 21 -3.85 -7.56 13.73
CA PHE A 21 -4.86 -7.56 12.69
C PHE A 21 -5.84 -8.70 13.00
N SER A 22 -7.12 -8.50 12.72
CA SER A 22 -8.14 -9.53 12.95
C SER A 22 -7.98 -10.69 11.97
N GLY A 23 -8.60 -11.84 12.28
CA GLY A 23 -8.68 -12.96 11.33
C GLY A 23 -9.35 -12.55 10.01
N SER A 24 -10.42 -11.76 10.10
CA SER A 24 -11.10 -11.21 8.93
C SER A 24 -10.20 -10.28 8.10
N PHE A 25 -9.36 -9.47 8.73
CA PHE A 25 -8.37 -8.67 8.01
C PHE A 25 -7.36 -9.56 7.28
N LEU A 26 -6.91 -10.65 7.90
CA LEU A 26 -5.98 -11.60 7.28
C LEU A 26 -6.60 -12.25 6.02
N GLU A 27 -7.90 -12.56 6.07
CA GLU A 27 -8.65 -13.05 4.90
C GLU A 27 -8.68 -12.00 3.77
N CYS A 28 -9.06 -10.76 4.09
CA CYS A 28 -9.06 -9.62 3.15
C CYS A 28 -7.67 -9.43 2.51
N TRP A 29 -6.63 -9.39 3.34
CA TRP A 29 -5.24 -9.22 2.93
C TRP A 29 -4.78 -10.35 1.99
N THR A 30 -5.07 -11.60 2.37
CA THR A 30 -4.67 -12.78 1.58
C THR A 30 -5.33 -12.77 0.20
N ASN A 31 -6.64 -12.47 0.14
CA ASN A 31 -7.38 -12.35 -1.11
C ASN A 31 -6.83 -11.22 -2.00
N LEU A 32 -6.51 -10.07 -1.41
CA LEU A 32 -5.92 -8.95 -2.15
C LEU A 32 -4.53 -9.29 -2.71
N MET A 33 -3.67 -9.97 -1.95
CA MET A 33 -2.35 -10.38 -2.42
C MET A 33 -2.44 -11.35 -3.60
N ALA A 34 -3.32 -12.35 -3.52
CA ALA A 34 -3.56 -13.29 -4.61
C ALA A 34 -4.07 -12.56 -5.87
N TRP A 35 -5.03 -11.64 -5.71
CA TRP A 35 -5.57 -10.83 -6.80
C TRP A 35 -4.49 -9.94 -7.45
N CYS A 36 -3.64 -9.27 -6.66
CA CYS A 36 -2.55 -8.43 -7.17
C CYS A 36 -1.60 -9.25 -8.06
N LEU A 37 -1.12 -10.39 -7.55
CA LEU A 37 -0.20 -11.25 -8.30
C LEU A 37 -0.84 -11.79 -9.59
N GLY A 38 -2.12 -12.18 -9.54
CA GLY A 38 -2.88 -12.63 -10.70
C GLY A 38 -3.06 -11.55 -11.78
N ASN A 39 -3.08 -10.27 -11.39
CA ASN A 39 -3.23 -9.12 -12.29
C ASN A 39 -1.90 -8.45 -12.66
N GLY A 40 -0.76 -9.11 -12.40
CA GLY A 40 0.56 -8.57 -12.76
C GLY A 40 1.00 -7.36 -11.93
N ILE A 41 0.39 -7.15 -10.77
CA ILE A 41 0.76 -6.12 -9.80
C ILE A 41 1.77 -6.74 -8.82
N ARG A 42 2.83 -5.99 -8.52
CA ARG A 42 3.83 -6.32 -7.49
C ARG A 42 3.45 -5.61 -6.18
N PRO A 43 2.80 -6.31 -5.22
CA PRO A 43 2.55 -5.74 -3.91
C PRO A 43 3.84 -5.72 -3.08
N VAL A 44 4.07 -4.63 -2.35
CA VAL A 44 5.17 -4.49 -1.39
C VAL A 44 4.57 -4.11 -0.04
N LEU A 45 4.84 -4.90 1.00
CA LEU A 45 4.33 -4.62 2.34
C LEU A 45 5.28 -3.72 3.12
N SER A 46 4.78 -2.60 3.64
CA SER A 46 5.45 -1.74 4.62
C SER A 46 4.61 -1.65 5.89
N ARG A 47 4.83 -2.58 6.83
CA ARG A 47 4.14 -2.63 8.12
C ARG A 47 5.04 -2.06 9.21
N LYS A 48 4.53 -1.12 10.00
CA LYS A 48 5.27 -0.49 11.12
C LYS A 48 4.40 -0.33 12.35
N GLN A 49 5.06 -0.10 13.49
CA GLN A 49 4.43 0.02 14.80
C GLN A 49 5.05 1.17 15.58
N SER A 50 4.22 1.99 16.22
CA SER A 50 4.60 2.92 17.29
C SER A 50 3.36 3.29 18.12
N CYS A 51 3.57 3.77 19.33
CA CYS A 51 2.52 4.43 20.11
C CYS A 51 2.14 5.81 19.56
N ASN A 52 2.99 6.41 18.71
CA ASN A 52 2.73 7.69 18.07
C ASN A 52 2.32 7.50 16.61
N ILE A 53 1.10 7.93 16.26
CA ILE A 53 0.53 7.75 14.92
C ILE A 53 1.29 8.53 13.83
N TYR A 54 1.80 9.72 14.14
CA TYR A 54 2.60 10.50 13.19
C TYR A 54 3.93 9.81 12.92
N TYR A 55 4.53 9.25 13.96
CA TYR A 55 5.78 8.53 13.86
C TYR A 55 5.63 7.23 13.07
N VAL A 56 4.57 6.44 13.31
CA VAL A 56 4.36 5.19 12.56
C VAL A 56 4.10 5.44 11.07
N ARG A 57 3.36 6.50 10.72
CA ARG A 57 3.15 6.90 9.32
C ARG A 57 4.47 7.30 8.66
N ASN A 58 5.30 8.10 9.32
CA ASN A 58 6.63 8.42 8.80
C ASN A 58 7.49 7.16 8.59
N MET A 59 7.48 6.23 9.55
CA MET A 59 8.20 4.96 9.42
C MET A 59 7.67 4.08 8.29
N CYS A 60 6.36 4.06 8.03
CA CYS A 60 5.77 3.30 6.92
C CYS A 60 6.31 3.76 5.57
N LEU A 61 6.66 5.04 5.45
CA LEU A 61 7.36 5.61 4.28
C LEU A 61 8.88 5.50 4.38
N GLY A 62 9.43 4.75 5.34
CA GLY A 62 10.88 4.60 5.53
C GLY A 62 11.60 5.84 6.05
N GLY A 63 10.86 6.80 6.61
CA GLY A 63 11.42 8.00 7.23
C GLY A 63 12.08 7.71 8.58
N ASP A 64 13.11 8.49 8.88
CA ASP A 64 13.90 8.42 10.12
C ASP A 64 14.07 9.83 10.69
N VAL A 65 13.59 10.07 11.91
CA VAL A 65 13.62 11.40 12.53
C VAL A 65 15.04 11.96 12.70
N MET A 66 16.06 11.12 12.75
CA MET A 66 17.45 11.53 12.90
C MET A 66 18.06 12.06 11.59
N ARG A 67 17.42 11.81 10.44
CA ARG A 67 17.93 12.15 9.10
C ARG A 67 17.38 13.48 8.56
N GLY A 68 16.60 14.21 9.36
CA GLY A 68 16.06 15.52 9.00
C GLY A 68 14.89 15.49 8.00
N PRO A 69 14.29 16.64 7.68
CA PRO A 69 13.01 16.72 6.96
C PRO A 69 13.10 16.46 5.45
N GLY A 70 14.28 16.57 4.82
CA GLY A 70 14.46 16.46 3.36
C GLY A 70 14.40 15.03 2.80
N GLN A 71 13.82 14.09 3.53
CA GLN A 71 13.78 12.68 3.14
C GLN A 71 12.71 12.43 2.07
N LYS A 72 13.05 11.61 1.08
CA LYS A 72 12.08 11.07 0.11
C LYS A 72 11.47 9.78 0.66
N PRO A 73 10.22 9.43 0.28
CA PRO A 73 9.64 8.13 0.59
C PRO A 73 10.59 6.99 0.23
N PHE A 74 10.73 6.04 1.15
CA PHE A 74 11.61 4.88 1.07
C PHE A 74 13.07 5.23 0.79
N GLY A 75 13.49 6.44 1.20
CA GLY A 75 14.81 6.98 0.92
C GLY A 75 15.12 7.19 -0.56
N GLY A 76 14.11 7.19 -1.44
CA GLY A 76 14.27 7.28 -2.89
C GLY A 76 14.92 6.05 -3.53
N LYS A 77 14.95 4.90 -2.85
CA LYS A 77 15.58 3.66 -3.34
C LYS A 77 14.58 2.64 -3.88
N LEU A 78 13.31 2.76 -3.48
CA LEU A 78 12.24 1.88 -3.93
C LEU A 78 11.50 2.56 -5.08
N GLU A 79 11.54 1.94 -6.26
CA GLU A 79 10.70 2.30 -7.39
C GLU A 79 9.29 1.74 -7.17
N TYR A 80 8.30 2.63 -7.10
CA TYR A 80 6.88 2.30 -6.93
C TYR A 80 6.02 3.22 -7.80
N ASP A 81 4.83 2.76 -8.15
CA ASP A 81 3.86 3.55 -8.92
C ASP A 81 2.78 4.13 -7.98
N TYR A 82 2.34 3.37 -6.96
CA TYR A 82 1.37 3.85 -5.96
C TYR A 82 1.73 3.46 -4.53
N VAL A 83 1.19 4.23 -3.58
CA VAL A 83 1.18 3.91 -2.14
C VAL A 83 -0.26 3.79 -1.68
N MET A 84 -0.59 2.71 -0.99
CA MET A 84 -1.91 2.48 -0.40
C MET A 84 -1.80 2.34 1.11
N TRP A 85 -2.60 3.12 1.83
CA TRP A 85 -2.73 3.03 3.28
C TRP A 85 -3.96 2.22 3.63
N ILE A 86 -3.80 1.25 4.54
CA ILE A 86 -4.92 0.45 5.05
C ILE A 86 -4.76 0.34 6.56
N ASP A 87 -5.76 0.81 7.29
CA ASP A 87 -5.78 0.70 8.75
C ASP A 87 -6.19 -0.72 9.17
N ALA A 88 -5.77 -1.14 10.36
CA ALA A 88 -5.92 -2.52 10.83
C ALA A 88 -7.38 -2.93 11.13
N ASP A 89 -8.29 -1.97 11.25
CA ASP A 89 -9.71 -2.12 11.51
C ASP A 89 -10.58 -1.99 10.23
N VAL A 90 -9.96 -1.80 9.06
CA VAL A 90 -10.68 -1.73 7.78
C VAL A 90 -10.75 -3.12 7.16
N LEU A 91 -11.98 -3.60 6.94
CA LEU A 91 -12.26 -4.78 6.12
C LEU A 91 -12.56 -4.36 4.68
N PHE A 92 -12.02 -5.09 3.71
CA PHE A 92 -12.09 -4.74 2.30
C PHE A 92 -12.08 -5.97 1.38
N THR A 93 -12.49 -5.79 0.13
CA THR A 93 -12.38 -6.82 -0.91
C THR A 93 -11.45 -6.39 -2.06
N PRO A 94 -10.91 -7.34 -2.85
CA PRO A 94 -10.12 -7.01 -4.04
C PRO A 94 -10.86 -6.12 -5.04
N GLU A 95 -12.18 -6.27 -5.19
CA GLU A 95 -13.00 -5.46 -6.09
C GLU A 95 -13.07 -3.99 -5.64
N GLN A 96 -13.11 -3.75 -4.32
CA GLN A 96 -13.05 -2.39 -3.78
C GLN A 96 -11.68 -1.75 -4.04
N PHE A 97 -10.60 -2.51 -3.89
CA PHE A 97 -9.26 -2.07 -4.26
C PHE A 97 -9.14 -1.76 -5.76
N GLU A 98 -9.64 -2.65 -6.62
CA GLU A 98 -9.64 -2.46 -8.07
C GLU A 98 -10.41 -1.20 -8.47
N ARG A 99 -11.56 -0.93 -7.82
CA ARG A 99 -12.33 0.29 -8.05
C ARG A 99 -11.53 1.54 -7.73
N LEU A 100 -10.76 1.55 -6.63
CA LEU A 100 -9.87 2.67 -6.31
C LEU A 100 -8.80 2.83 -7.39
N LEU A 101 -8.15 1.74 -7.78
CA LEU A 101 -7.07 1.74 -8.76
C LEU A 101 -7.50 2.21 -10.16
N LYS A 102 -8.78 2.00 -10.54
CA LYS A 102 -9.35 2.44 -11.82
C LYS A 102 -9.58 3.95 -11.94
N HIS A 103 -9.47 4.71 -10.85
CA HIS A 103 -9.64 6.15 -10.90
C HIS A 103 -8.39 6.84 -11.43
N ASP A 104 -8.55 7.70 -12.42
CA ASP A 104 -7.48 8.53 -12.97
C ASP A 104 -7.31 9.82 -12.12
N ARG A 105 -6.80 9.66 -10.90
CA ARG A 105 -6.58 10.73 -9.92
C ARG A 105 -5.32 10.45 -9.10
N ASP A 106 -4.60 11.50 -8.72
CA ASP A 106 -3.38 11.41 -7.90
C ASP A 106 -3.65 10.80 -6.51
N ILE A 107 -4.82 11.08 -5.95
CA ILE A 107 -5.23 10.63 -4.61
C ILE A 107 -6.70 10.20 -4.67
N VAL A 108 -6.97 9.00 -4.16
CA VAL A 108 -8.31 8.46 -3.94
C VAL A 108 -8.39 7.81 -2.56
N SER A 109 -9.58 7.77 -1.97
CA SER A 109 -9.83 7.13 -0.69
C SER A 109 -11.13 6.34 -0.74
N GLY A 110 -11.14 5.18 -0.09
CA GLY A 110 -12.39 4.58 0.37
C GLY A 110 -12.85 5.27 1.65
N VAL A 111 -14.16 5.31 1.87
CA VAL A 111 -14.76 5.67 3.15
C VAL A 111 -15.50 4.44 3.64
N TYR A 112 -15.24 4.03 4.87
CA TYR A 112 -16.00 2.99 5.56
C TYR A 112 -17.03 3.66 6.46
N LEU A 113 -18.25 3.11 6.49
CA LEU A 113 -19.38 3.59 7.30
C LEU A 113 -19.81 2.50 8.28
#